data_AF-A0A839Q8W4-F1
#
_entry.id   AF-A0A839Q8W4-F1
#
_cell.length_a   1.000
_cell.length_b   1.000
_cell.length_c   1.000
_cell.angle_alpha   90.00
_cell.angle_beta   90.00
_cell.angle_gamma   90.00
#
_symmetry.space_group_name_H-M   'P 1'
#
loop_
_entity.id
_entity.type
_entity.pdbx_description
1 polymer ?
#
loop_
_entity_poly.entity_id
_entity_poly.type
_entity_poly.pdbx_seq_one_letter_code
_entity_poly.pdbx_strand_id
1 'polypeptide(L)' 'MTNPATGQTTGQVALASVEDARVVIDAAAAAFPAWRDTSLAKRTQILFAFRELLNERKGELAEIITAEHGKVVSDALG' A
#
# COMPACT_ATOMS: atom_id res chain seq x y z
N MET A 1 11.56 -0.82 11.82
CA MET A 1 10.61 -1.94 11.98
C MET A 1 11.30 -3.05 12.75
N THR A 2 10.57 -3.63 13.69
CA THR A 2 11.08 -4.64 14.61
C THR A 2 10.12 -5.81 14.58
N ASN A 3 10.62 -7.04 14.44
CA ASN A 3 9.80 -8.23 14.55
C ASN A 3 9.29 -8.36 15.99
N PRO A 4 7.97 -8.31 16.22
CA PRO A 4 7.41 -8.34 17.58
C PRO A 4 7.59 -9.71 18.28
N ALA A 5 7.77 -10.79 17.52
CA ALA A 5 7.99 -12.12 18.06
C ALA A 5 9.44 -12.37 18.52
N THR A 6 10.43 -11.66 17.94
CA THR A 6 11.87 -11.87 18.25
C THR A 6 12.56 -10.64 18.81
N GLY A 7 11.96 -9.45 18.71
CA GLY A 7 12.57 -8.18 19.09
C GLY A 7 13.68 -7.70 18.14
N GLN A 8 13.96 -8.42 17.05
CA GLN A 8 15.03 -8.06 16.11
C GLN A 8 14.57 -6.99 15.11
N THR A 9 15.49 -6.09 14.75
CA THR A 9 15.22 -5.10 13.68
C THR A 9 15.15 -5.80 12.34
N THR A 10 14.00 -5.70 11.65
CA THR A 10 13.74 -6.34 10.35
C THR A 10 13.77 -5.36 9.18
N GLY A 11 13.82 -4.05 9.45
CA GLY A 11 13.92 -3.05 8.40
C GLY A 11 13.92 -1.63 8.96
N GLN A 12 14.21 -0.66 8.10
CA GLN A 12 14.10 0.76 8.39
C GLN A 12 13.11 1.38 7.42
N VAL A 13 12.29 2.30 7.93
CA VAL A 13 11.33 3.07 7.13
C VAL A 13 11.71 4.54 7.23
N ALA A 14 11.73 5.22 6.09
CA ALA A 14 11.98 6.66 6.09
C ALA A 14 10.85 7.39 6.80
N LEU A 15 11.20 8.35 7.64
CA LEU A 15 10.24 9.27 8.23
C LEU A 15 10.11 10.48 7.31
N ALA A 16 8.92 10.67 6.76
CA ALA A 16 8.64 11.77 5.86
C ALA A 16 8.83 13.12 6.56
N SER A 17 9.51 14.04 5.87
CA SER A 17 9.63 15.44 6.25
C SER A 17 8.39 16.23 5.87
N VAL A 18 8.32 17.48 6.33
CA VAL A 18 7.28 18.44 5.89
C VAL A 18 7.39 18.71 4.39
N GLU A 19 8.61 18.68 3.83
CA GLU A 19 8.82 18.90 2.41
C GLU A 19 8.29 17.72 1.57
N ASP A 20 8.52 16.48 2.03
CA ASP A 20 7.95 15.29 1.40
C ASP A 20 6.42 15.37 1.36
N ALA A 21 5.80 15.83 2.44
CA ALA A 21 4.36 16.02 2.51
C ALA A 21 3.86 17.06 1.48
N ARG A 22 4.56 18.18 1.31
CA ARG A 22 4.21 19.20 0.30
C ARG A 22 4.29 18.64 -1.11
N VAL A 23 5.37 17.94 -1.44
CA VAL A 23 5.56 17.31 -2.75
C VAL A 23 4.42 16.36 -3.08
N VAL A 24 4.00 15.53 -2.11
CA VAL A 24 2.89 14.59 -2.30
C VAL A 24 1.55 15.31 -2.47
N ILE A 25 1.29 16.37 -1.70
CA ILE A 25 0.07 17.18 -1.81
C ILE A 25 -0.01 17.84 -3.19
N ASP A 26 1.07 18.45 -3.66
CA ASP A 26 1.10 19.13 -4.96
C ASP A 26 0.90 18.13 -6.10
N ALA A 27 1.55 16.96 -6.03
CA ALA A 27 1.36 15.90 -7.02
C ALA A 27 -0.09 15.38 -7.04
N ALA A 28 -0.70 15.17 -5.87
CA ALA A 28 -2.10 14.74 -5.77
C ALA A 28 -3.06 15.80 -6.32
N ALA A 29 -2.83 17.07 -6.01
CA ALA A 29 -3.62 18.19 -6.52
C ALA A 29 -3.52 18.31 -8.05
N ALA A 30 -2.32 18.13 -8.61
CA ALA A 30 -2.09 18.16 -10.05
C ALA A 30 -2.74 16.98 -10.79
N ALA A 31 -2.78 15.78 -10.20
CA ALA A 31 -3.40 14.60 -10.79
C ALA A 31 -4.94 14.62 -10.73
N PHE A 32 -5.51 15.31 -9.74
CA PHE A 32 -6.94 15.24 -9.44
C PHE A 32 -7.86 15.66 -10.61
N PRO A 33 -7.61 16.75 -11.37
CA PRO A 33 -8.47 17.13 -12.49
C PRO A 33 -8.61 16.03 -13.56
N ALA A 34 -7.51 15.39 -13.95
CA ALA A 34 -7.57 14.30 -14.92
C ALA A 34 -8.30 13.07 -14.35
N TRP A 35 -8.07 12.76 -13.07
CA TRP A 35 -8.72 11.64 -12.42
C TRP A 35 -10.23 11.85 -12.24
N ARG A 36 -10.66 13.05 -11.82
CA ARG A 36 -12.08 13.34 -11.60
C ARG A 36 -12.87 13.33 -12.91
N ASP A 37 -12.25 13.74 -14.01
CA ASP A 37 -12.87 13.78 -15.34
C ASP A 37 -12.86 12.40 -16.02
N THR A 38 -12.19 11.40 -15.42
CA THR A 38 -12.19 10.01 -15.90
C THR A 38 -13.57 9.38 -15.71
N SER A 39 -14.09 8.74 -16.76
CA SER A 39 -15.42 8.10 -16.73
C SER A 39 -15.51 7.01 -15.65
N LEU A 40 -16.72 6.79 -15.12
CA LEU A 40 -16.97 5.75 -14.13
C LEU A 40 -16.52 4.37 -14.64
N ALA A 41 -16.84 4.03 -15.89
CA ALA A 41 -16.44 2.76 -16.50
C ALA A 41 -14.92 2.56 -16.49
N LYS A 42 -14.15 3.61 -16.81
CA LYS A 42 -12.68 3.53 -16.81
C LYS A 42 -12.11 3.43 -15.40
N ARG A 43 -12.64 4.18 -14.43
CA ARG A 43 -12.23 4.04 -13.01
C ARG A 43 -12.52 2.64 -12.47
N THR A 44 -13.66 2.07 -12.81
CA THR A 44 -14.02 0.69 -12.46
C THR A 44 -13.02 -0.32 -13.04
N GLN A 45 -12.64 -0.19 -14.32
CA GLN A 45 -11.64 -1.06 -14.92
C GLN A 45 -10.29 -1.01 -14.19
N ILE A 46 -9.85 0.18 -13.77
CA ILE A 46 -8.60 0.35 -13.01
C ILE A 46 -8.69 -0.35 -11.65
N LEU A 47 -9.82 -0.22 -10.95
CA LEU A 47 -10.03 -0.89 -9.66
C LEU A 47 -10.08 -2.42 -9.79
N PHE A 48 -10.70 -2.95 -10.86
CA PHE A 48 -10.68 -4.39 -11.13
C PHE A 48 -9.27 -4.90 -11.47
N ALA A 49 -8.53 -4.18 -12.31
CA ALA A 49 -7.14 -4.55 -12.59
C ALA A 49 -6.27 -4.54 -11.31
N PHE A 50 -6.47 -3.54 -10.44
CA PHE A 50 -5.81 -3.51 -9.14
C PHE A 50 -6.18 -4.71 -8.25
N ARG A 51 -7.47 -5.09 -8.20
CA ARG A 51 -7.92 -6.30 -7.49
C ARG A 51 -7.23 -7.56 -8.01
N GLU A 52 -7.13 -7.73 -9.33
CA GLU A 52 -6.47 -8.92 -9.89
C GLU A 52 -4.98 -8.96 -9.51
N LEU A 53 -4.28 -7.83 -9.54
CA LEU A 53 -2.90 -7.74 -9.06
C LEU A 53 -2.76 -8.10 -7.58
N LEU A 54 -3.70 -7.67 -6.74
CA LEU A 54 -3.73 -8.04 -5.31
C LEU A 54 -3.95 -9.55 -5.13
N ASN A 55 -4.86 -10.15 -5.91
CA ASN A 55 -5.11 -11.59 -5.86
C ASN A 55 -3.90 -12.41 -6.30
N GLU A 56 -3.25 -12.00 -7.40
CA GLU A 56 -2.03 -12.63 -7.93
C GLU A 56 -0.89 -12.63 -6.91
N ARG A 57 -0.77 -11.55 -6.10
CA ARG A 57 0.31 -11.38 -5.11
C ARG A 57 -0.13 -11.63 -3.67
N LYS A 58 -1.30 -12.24 -3.46
CA LYS A 58 -1.91 -12.37 -2.14
C LYS A 58 -1.01 -13.06 -1.10
N GLY A 59 -0.29 -14.11 -1.52
CA GLY A 59 0.64 -14.84 -0.65
C GLY A 59 1.80 -13.97 -0.16
N GLU A 60 2.48 -13.29 -1.08
CA GLU A 60 3.60 -12.39 -0.78
C GLU A 60 3.16 -11.22 0.12
N LEU A 61 2.00 -10.61 -0.17
CA LEU A 61 1.46 -9.52 0.65
C LEU A 61 1.13 -9.99 2.07
N ALA A 62 0.62 -11.21 2.25
CA ALA A 62 0.36 -11.77 3.57
C ALA A 62 1.66 -11.99 4.37
N GLU A 63 2.72 -12.46 3.72
CA GLU A 63 4.05 -12.60 4.35
C GLU A 63 4.60 -11.25 4.84
N ILE A 64 4.50 -10.20 4.01
CA ILE A 64 4.93 -8.84 4.36
C ILE A 64 4.14 -8.33 5.56
N ILE A 65 2.81 -8.45 5.53
CA ILE A 65 1.94 -8.00 6.64
C ILE A 65 2.27 -8.74 7.94
N THR A 66 2.47 -10.06 7.88
CA THR A 66 2.86 -10.88 9.03
C THR A 66 4.21 -10.46 9.60
N ALA A 67 5.20 -10.21 8.74
CA ALA A 67 6.54 -9.81 9.16
C ALA A 67 6.55 -8.44 9.89
N GLU A 68 5.68 -7.52 9.48
CA GLU A 68 5.60 -6.17 10.06
C GLU A 68 4.70 -6.06 11.29
N HIS A 69 3.59 -6.82 11.32
CA HIS A 69 2.57 -6.68 12.37
C HIS A 69 2.53 -7.84 13.37
N GLY A 70 3.27 -8.93 13.15
CA GLY A 70 3.33 -10.09 14.06
C GLY A 70 2.09 -10.99 14.08
N LYS A 71 1.11 -10.77 13.19
CA LYS A 71 -0.07 -11.63 13.04
C LYS A 71 0.30 -12.92 12.31
N VAL A 72 -0.36 -14.04 12.63
CA VAL A 72 -0.14 -15.33 11.95
C VAL A 72 -0.59 -15.22 10.48
N VAL A 73 0.11 -15.87 9.54
CA VAL A 73 -0.10 -15.73 8.08
C VAL A 73 -1.56 -16.00 7.66
N SER A 74 -2.25 -16.92 8.35
CA SER A 74 -3.67 -17.20 8.14
C SER A 74 -4.57 -15.98 8.33
N ASP A 75 -4.23 -15.08 9.26
CA ASP A 75 -5.00 -13.86 9.55
C ASP A 75 -4.68 -12.74 8.57
N ALA A 76 -3.51 -12.77 7.93
CA ALA A 76 -3.11 -11.80 6.90
C ALA A 76 -3.65 -12.14 5.50
N LEU A 77 -4.09 -13.39 5.29
CA LEU A 77 -4.73 -13.86 4.06
C LEU A 77 -6.26 -13.59 4.02
N GLY A 78 -6.87 -13.22 5.14
CA GLY A 78 -8.33 -13.03 5.28
C GLY A 78 -8.85 -11.77 4.61
#